data_AF-A0AAU3LXI1-F1
#
_entry.id   AF-A0AAU3LXI1-F1
#
_cell.length_a   1.000
_cell.length_b   1.000
_cell.length_c   1.000
_cell.angle_alpha   90.00
_cell.angle_beta   90.00
_cell.angle_gamma   90.00
#
_symmetry.space_group_name_H-M   'P 1'
#
loop_
_entity.id
_entity.type
_entity.pdbx_description
1 polymer ?
#
loop_
_entity_poly.entity_id
_entity_poly.type
_entity_poly.pdbx_seq_one_letter_code
_entity_poly.pdbx_strand_id
1 'polypeptide(L)'
;MFSWVWIDHEWFDDIELYRRLTEKRVFVVHGRHFFVDAPSAPLPNGHVTRCFRMSPSAPEKTLIDEISLVAEALKEMRAAAR
;
A
#
# COMPACT_ATOMS: atom_id res chain seq x y z
N MET A 1 -6.91 -6.26 14.53
CA MET A 1 -6.93 -4.79 14.29
C MET A 1 -6.27 -4.52 12.96
N PHE A 2 -6.55 -3.39 12.31
CA PHE A 2 -5.96 -3.03 11.02
C PHE A 2 -5.66 -1.53 10.98
N SER A 3 -4.58 -1.17 10.28
CA SER A 3 -4.31 0.21 9.87
C SER A 3 -4.62 0.34 8.38
N TRP A 4 -5.39 1.38 8.04
CA TRP A 4 -5.66 1.77 6.67
C TRP A 4 -4.72 2.92 6.30
N VAL A 5 -3.93 2.73 5.25
CA VAL A 5 -2.95 3.72 4.79
C VAL A 5 -3.38 4.25 3.43
N TRP A 6 -3.56 5.57 3.32
CA TRP A 6 -3.87 6.26 2.08
C TRP A 6 -2.67 7.10 1.65
N ILE A 7 -2.19 6.86 0.43
CA ILE A 7 -1.12 7.63 -0.20
C ILE A 7 -1.77 8.54 -1.25
N ASP A 8 -2.08 9.78 -0.86
CA ASP A 8 -2.77 10.74 -1.74
C ASP A 8 -1.83 11.37 -2.78
N HIS A 9 -1.34 10.54 -3.68
CA HIS A 9 -0.50 10.99 -4.78
C HIS A 9 -0.70 10.16 -6.05
N GLU A 10 -0.59 10.82 -7.21
CA GLU A 10 -0.87 10.20 -8.52
C GLU A 10 0.16 9.17 -8.97
N TRP A 11 1.38 9.24 -8.43
CA TRP A 11 2.44 8.26 -8.72
C TRP A 11 2.23 6.91 -8.03
N PHE A 12 1.30 6.83 -7.08
CA PHE A 12 1.07 5.64 -6.29
C PHE A 12 -0.01 4.76 -6.93
N ASP A 13 0.24 3.45 -6.96
CA ASP A 13 -0.73 2.40 -7.28
C ASP A 13 -0.54 1.23 -6.31
N ASP A 14 -1.64 0.73 -5.73
CA ASP A 14 -1.59 -0.32 -4.71
C ASP A 14 -1.17 -1.70 -5.25
N ILE A 15 -1.38 -2.01 -6.54
CA ILE A 15 -0.86 -3.26 -7.14
C ILE A 15 0.66 -3.20 -7.27
N GLU A 16 1.20 -2.07 -7.71
CA GLU A 16 2.63 -1.92 -7.83
C GLU A 16 3.33 -1.97 -6.46
N LEU A 17 2.74 -1.37 -5.43
CA LEU A 17 3.23 -1.50 -4.05
C LEU A 17 3.28 -2.98 -3.64
N TYR A 18 2.17 -3.71 -3.80
CA TYR A 18 2.12 -5.13 -3.42
C TYR A 18 3.14 -5.98 -4.16
N ARG A 19 3.33 -5.74 -5.46
CA ARG A 19 4.33 -6.46 -6.27
C ARG A 19 5.73 -6.28 -5.68
N ARG A 20 6.14 -5.04 -5.39
CA ARG A 20 7.45 -4.72 -4.78
C ARG A 20 7.62 -5.28 -3.37
N LEU A 21 6.56 -5.25 -2.56
CA LEU A 21 6.62 -5.78 -1.20
C LEU A 21 6.68 -7.30 -1.15
N THR A 22 6.02 -7.98 -2.10
CA THR A 22 6.07 -9.44 -2.21
C THR A 22 7.51 -9.93 -2.45
N GLU A 23 8.28 -9.21 -3.27
CA GLU A 23 9.72 -9.49 -3.48
C GLU A 23 10.54 -9.35 -2.18
N LYS A 24 10.12 -8.45 -1.28
CA LYS A 24 10.72 -8.20 0.04
C LYS A 24 10.10 -9.05 1.15
N ARG A 25 9.22 -10.01 0.82
CA ARG A 25 8.47 -10.88 1.76
C ARG A 25 7.58 -10.13 2.77
N VAL A 26 7.11 -8.94 2.39
CA VAL A 26 6.14 -8.16 3.16
C VAL A 26 4.79 -8.24 2.46
N PHE A 27 3.72 -8.56 3.21
CA PHE A 27 2.39 -8.74 2.63
C PHE A 27 1.42 -7.68 3.16
N VAL A 28 0.89 -6.88 2.24
CA VAL A 28 -0.21 -5.93 2.50
C VAL A 28 -1.44 -6.33 1.71
N VAL A 29 -2.61 -5.88 2.14
CA VAL A 29 -3.84 -6.06 1.34
C VAL A 29 -4.10 -4.78 0.55
N HIS A 30 -4.21 -4.92 -0.76
CA HIS A 30 -4.64 -3.86 -1.67
C HIS A 30 -5.93 -3.19 -1.20
N GLY A 31 -5.98 -1.85 -1.25
CA GLY A 31 -7.16 -1.08 -0.90
C GLY A 31 -8.29 -1.32 -1.90
N ARG A 32 -7.98 -1.55 -3.18
CA ARG A 32 -8.98 -1.77 -4.22
C ARG A 32 -9.94 -2.93 -3.95
N HIS A 33 -9.54 -3.94 -3.18
CA HIS A 33 -10.40 -5.06 -2.81
C HIS A 33 -11.49 -4.73 -1.78
N PHE A 34 -11.49 -3.52 -1.22
CA PHE A 34 -12.47 -3.06 -0.24
C PHE A 34 -13.57 -2.17 -0.84
N PHE A 35 -13.50 -1.89 -2.14
CA PHE A 35 -14.49 -1.06 -2.84
C PHE A 35 -15.29 -1.92 -3.81
N VAL A 36 -16.61 -1.79 -3.77
CA VAL A 36 -17.51 -2.35 -4.79
C VAL A 36 -17.20 -1.64 -6.11
N ASP A 37 -17.11 -2.39 -7.19
CA ASP A 37 -16.81 -1.91 -8.55
C ASP A 37 -15.42 -1.27 -8.76
N ALA A 38 -14.41 -1.63 -7.94
CA ALA A 38 -13.03 -1.24 -8.20
C ALA A 38 -12.50 -1.81 -9.54
N PRO A 39 -11.63 -1.08 -10.28
CA PRO A 39 -11.13 0.27 -10.00
C PRO A 39 -12.06 1.39 -10.48
N SER A 40 -13.24 1.06 -11.02
CA SER A 40 -14.19 2.01 -11.63
C SER A 40 -15.07 2.76 -10.61
N ALA A 41 -14.94 2.44 -9.32
CA ALA A 41 -15.68 3.12 -8.25
C ALA A 41 -15.46 4.65 -8.31
N PRO A 42 -16.53 5.47 -8.32
CA PRO A 42 -16.44 6.92 -8.49
C PRO A 42 -16.00 7.59 -7.18
N LEU A 43 -14.75 7.38 -6.78
CA LEU A 43 -14.16 7.97 -5.58
C LEU A 43 -13.25 9.14 -5.93
N PRO A 44 -13.22 10.20 -5.09
CA PRO A 44 -12.34 11.34 -5.31
C PRO A 44 -10.87 10.92 -5.42
N ASN A 45 -10.12 11.66 -6.23
CA ASN A 45 -8.65 11.61 -6.29
C ASN A 45 -8.06 10.20 -6.48
N GLY A 46 -8.77 9.30 -7.17
CA GLY A 46 -8.29 7.94 -7.41
C GLY A 46 -8.09 7.12 -6.13
N HIS A 47 -8.78 7.46 -5.03
CA HIS A 47 -8.63 6.81 -3.72
C HIS A 47 -8.70 5.28 -3.78
N VAL A 48 -9.54 4.74 -4.68
CA VAL A 48 -9.76 3.30 -4.87
C VAL A 48 -8.49 2.49 -5.13
N THR A 49 -7.48 3.07 -5.81
CA THR A 49 -6.19 2.42 -6.09
C THR A 49 -5.03 2.99 -5.26
N ARG A 50 -5.33 3.90 -4.32
CA ARG A 50 -4.32 4.66 -3.57
C ARG A 50 -4.23 4.30 -2.09
N CYS A 51 -4.75 3.15 -1.71
CA CYS A 51 -4.75 2.71 -0.33
C CYS A 51 -4.30 1.25 -0.19
N PHE A 52 -3.88 0.91 1.01
CA PHE A 52 -3.62 -0.47 1.40
C PHE A 52 -3.88 -0.66 2.90
N ARG A 53 -4.08 -1.91 3.29
CA ARG A 53 -4.32 -2.33 4.67
C ARG A 53 -3.14 -3.15 5.19
N MET A 54 -2.71 -2.85 6.41
CA MET A 54 -1.71 -3.62 7.16
C MET A 54 -2.23 -4.03 8.53
N SER A 55 -1.69 -5.13 9.06
CA SER A 55 -2.03 -5.66 10.39
C SER A 55 -1.00 -5.19 11.41
N PRO A 56 -1.36 -4.37 12.41
CA PRO A 56 -0.48 -4.02 13.52
C PRO A 56 -0.41 -5.12 14.61
N SER A 57 -0.82 -6.35 14.30
CA SER A 57 -0.90 -7.45 15.28
C SER A 57 0.36 -8.32 15.35
N ALA A 58 1.39 -8.01 14.54
CA ALA A 58 2.68 -8.68 14.64
C ALA A 58 3.50 -8.16 15.85
N PRO A 59 4.51 -8.92 16.32
CA PRO A 59 5.43 -8.43 17.34
C PRO A 59 6.09 -7.10 16.94
N GLU A 60 6.41 -6.24 17.92
CA GLU A 60 6.92 -4.88 17.68
C GLU A 60 8.12 -4.83 16.71
N LYS A 61 9.12 -5.69 16.94
CA LYS A 61 10.28 -5.77 16.04
C LYS A 61 9.88 -6.09 14.60
N THR A 62 8.97 -7.04 14.41
CA THR A 62 8.45 -7.40 13.08
C THR A 62 7.75 -6.21 12.43
N LEU A 63 6.93 -5.47 13.19
CA LEU A 63 6.26 -4.27 12.68
C LEU A 63 7.25 -3.19 12.25
N ILE A 64 8.30 -2.94 13.03
CA ILE A 64 9.34 -1.96 12.69
C ILE A 64 10.05 -2.36 11.40
N ASP A 65 10.45 -3.63 11.29
CA ASP A 65 11.14 -4.17 10.12
C ASP A 65 10.24 -4.07 8.86
N GLU A 66 8.96 -4.47 8.96
CA GLU A 66 7.99 -4.43 7.87
C GLU A 66 7.66 -3.00 7.43
N ILE A 67 7.40 -2.09 8.37
CA ILE A 67 7.12 -0.67 8.07
C ILE A 67 8.33 -0.02 7.39
N SER A 68 9.55 -0.37 7.80
CA SER A 68 10.77 0.12 7.16
C SER A 68 10.85 -0.34 5.71
N LEU A 69 10.54 -1.61 5.42
CA LEU A 69 10.50 -2.14 4.05
C LEU A 69 9.39 -1.49 3.20
N VAL A 70 8.24 -1.18 3.80
CA VAL A 70 7.18 -0.39 3.14
C VAL A 70 7.67 1.01 2.78
N ALA A 71 8.34 1.70 3.70
CA ALA A 71 8.90 3.03 3.45
C ALA A 71 9.93 3.01 2.32
N GLU A 72 10.82 2.01 2.27
CA GLU A 72 11.79 1.87 1.18
C GLU A 72 11.12 1.61 -0.17
N ALA A 73 10.12 0.70 -0.23
CA ALA A 73 9.38 0.46 -1.47
C ALA A 73 8.68 1.73 -2.00
N LEU A 74 8.09 2.54 -1.10
CA LEU A 74 7.46 3.81 -1.46
C LEU A 74 8.50 4.83 -2.00
N LYS A 75 9.70 4.90 -1.41
CA LYS A 75 10.79 5.75 -1.91
C LYS A 75 11.23 5.31 -3.31
N GLU A 76 11.40 4.01 -3.54
CA GLU A 76 11.74 3.45 -4.85
C GLU A 76 10.67 3.75 -5.91
N MET A 77 9.38 3.61 -5.56
CA MET A 77 8.26 3.95 -6.45
C MET A 77 8.27 5.45 -6.80
N ARG A 78 8.44 6.31 -5.80
CA ARG A 78 8.51 7.76 -5.99
C ARG A 78 9.69 8.19 -6.86
N ALA A 79 10.83 7.51 -6.73
CA ALA A 79 12.01 7.78 -7.56
C ALA A 79 11.79 7.37 -9.02
N ALA A 80 11.10 6.25 -9.27
CA ALA A 80 10.80 5.75 -10.62
C ALA A 80 9.70 6.55 -11.36
N ALA A 81 8.90 7.33 -10.64
CA ALA A 81 7.85 8.18 -11.22
C ALA A 81 8.33 9.61 -11.59
N ARG A 82 9.63 9.90 -11.43
CA ARG A 82 10.29 11.14 -11.88
C ARG A 82 10.88 10.94 -13.26
#